data_AF-A0A670ZYL2-F1
#
_entry.id   AF-A0A670ZYL2-F1
#
_cell.length_a   1.000
_cell.length_b   1.000
_cell.length_c   1.000
_cell.angle_alpha   90.00
_cell.angle_beta   90.00
_cell.angle_gamma   90.00
#
_symmetry.space_group_name_H-M   'P 1'
#
loop_
_entity.id
_entity.type
_entity.pdbx_description
1 polymer ?
#
loop_
_entity_poly.entity_id
_entity_poly.type
_entity_poly.pdbx_seq_one_letter_code
_entity_poly.pdbx_strand_id
1 'polypeptide(L)'
;MLRPVTCEKVRRNIKKAAVIQPGQVHCGTESLEFPNLFLLTFYSQEPEEKKIALELLETEQAYVVRLHLLDQVFFSELIKEARTTKAFPEDIVKMIFSNISSIYQFHSQFFLPELKKRMEDWDSNPRLGDIIQKLAPFLKMYSEYVKNFDKAMRLITVWSEKSLPFQELISNIQKWEVSANLTLQHHMLEPIQRIPRYELLLKDYIQKLPLESPDKEDAQKALEMIFTAAKHSNAAIAEMERLQNLWEVYHRLGLDDDIVDPSNELIKEGPIQKISFRFNNTSERYLFLFNNLLLYCVPKVIQVGAEFQVRHRIDVNGMKVRIMYCLFIYLFKSICKTAVMTFMETFQSAINKKEKRSETFKAASQGQEAEQSQSQELGKWAPQWVRDKLVTMCMRCREPFNAITRRRHHCRACGYVVCARCSEYRAELQYDKNGLKRVCVECYVSLTGNLLPVEQHGKHKGILEKESAEISGQSLMCSFLQLMDKNGKGNMRGWFVIPRDDPLVLYIYGAPQDVKAYTSIPLLGYHIKEPYQNNPRHIFQLVQSKQTYTLVAETEELKQRWMKAIELSARGGEEEEDSCDDLE
;
A
#
# COMPACT_ATOMS: atom_id res chain seq x y z
N MET A 1 39.89 21.65 -18.81
CA MET A 1 39.88 22.94 -18.08
C MET A 1 38.44 23.27 -17.68
N LEU A 2 38.22 23.72 -16.45
CA LEU A 2 37.11 24.58 -15.96
C LEU A 2 35.66 24.39 -16.49
N ARG A 3 34.77 23.95 -15.56
CA ARG A 3 33.34 24.33 -15.47
C ARG A 3 33.20 25.79 -14.94
N PRO A 4 31.99 26.37 -14.72
CA PRO A 4 30.67 26.30 -15.39
C PRO A 4 30.07 27.72 -15.66
N VAL A 5 28.80 27.84 -16.08
CA VAL A 5 27.73 28.69 -15.45
C VAL A 5 26.34 28.29 -16.01
N THR A 6 25.28 28.57 -15.25
CA THR A 6 23.95 27.93 -15.24
C THR A 6 22.77 28.81 -15.68
N CYS A 7 21.62 28.13 -15.90
CA CYS A 7 20.24 28.55 -15.58
C CYS A 7 19.45 29.54 -16.47
N GLU A 8 18.38 28.97 -17.04
CA GLU A 8 16.96 29.37 -16.90
C GLU A 8 16.43 30.78 -17.26
N LYS A 9 15.27 30.73 -17.95
CA LYS A 9 14.18 31.73 -17.96
C LYS A 9 14.56 33.09 -18.58
N VAL A 10 13.77 33.65 -19.49
CA VAL A 10 12.42 34.14 -19.17
C VAL A 10 11.48 34.04 -20.37
N ARG A 11 10.43 33.22 -20.21
CA ARG A 11 9.24 33.19 -21.05
C ARG A 11 8.35 34.40 -20.72
N ARG A 12 8.75 35.62 -21.10
CA ARG A 12 7.91 36.83 -21.04
C ARG A 12 8.16 37.73 -22.26
N ASN A 13 7.32 37.57 -23.28
CA ASN A 13 6.35 38.61 -23.67
C ASN A 13 5.69 38.25 -25.02
N ILE A 14 4.68 37.38 -24.97
CA ILE A 14 3.57 37.48 -25.92
C ILE A 14 2.83 38.79 -25.57
N LYS A 15 3.30 39.91 -26.13
CA LYS A 15 2.62 41.22 -26.19
C LYS A 15 3.44 42.21 -27.02
N LYS A 16 3.36 42.07 -28.35
CA LYS A 16 3.45 43.15 -29.35
C LYS A 16 3.04 42.60 -30.72
N ALA A 17 1.73 42.45 -30.89
CA ALA A 17 1.14 42.52 -32.23
C ALA A 17 1.17 43.99 -32.70
N ALA A 18 1.13 44.17 -34.02
CA ALA A 18 1.14 45.46 -34.74
C ALA A 18 2.42 46.32 -34.57
N VAL A 19 3.23 46.39 -35.63
CA VAL A 19 3.14 47.49 -36.63
C VAL A 19 3.33 46.89 -38.03
N ILE A 20 2.43 47.21 -38.95
CA ILE A 20 2.61 46.99 -40.40
C ILE A 20 3.09 48.31 -41.01
N GLN A 21 4.10 48.29 -41.88
CA GLN A 21 4.24 49.28 -42.95
C GLN A 21 4.72 48.60 -44.25
N PRO A 22 4.22 49.02 -45.44
CA PRO A 22 4.56 48.43 -46.73
C PRO A 22 5.74 49.11 -47.42
N GLY A 23 6.48 48.40 -48.29
CA GLY A 23 7.61 48.96 -49.05
C GLY A 23 7.98 48.16 -50.30
N GLN A 24 7.90 48.80 -51.47
CA GLN A 24 8.00 48.24 -52.83
C GLN A 24 9.00 49.09 -53.66
N VAL A 25 9.86 48.57 -54.55
CA VAL A 25 10.29 47.18 -54.92
C VAL A 25 11.77 47.27 -55.37
N HIS A 26 12.51 46.15 -55.53
CA HIS A 26 13.08 45.80 -56.84
C HIS A 26 13.71 44.39 -56.89
N CYS A 27 13.81 43.87 -58.13
CA CYS A 27 14.18 42.49 -58.48
C CYS A 27 15.67 42.40 -58.88
N GLY A 28 16.32 41.32 -58.45
CA GLY A 28 17.70 40.96 -58.77
C GLY A 28 17.88 39.46 -58.68
N THR A 29 17.36 38.80 -59.71
CA THR A 29 17.69 37.45 -60.20
C THR A 29 19.02 36.85 -59.73
N GLU A 30 18.96 35.82 -58.89
CA GLU A 30 19.75 34.59 -59.09
C GLU A 30 19.07 33.41 -58.38
N SER A 31 18.83 32.34 -59.14
CA SER A 31 18.04 31.18 -58.72
C SER A 31 18.93 30.11 -58.08
N LEU A 32 18.81 29.94 -56.77
CA LEU A 32 19.20 28.71 -56.09
C LEU A 32 17.93 28.01 -55.61
N GLU A 33 17.53 26.97 -56.32
CA GLU A 33 16.39 26.12 -55.94
C GLU A 33 16.72 25.36 -54.65
N PHE A 34 16.10 25.78 -53.54
CA PHE A 34 15.92 24.94 -52.37
C PHE A 34 14.56 24.22 -52.48
N PRO A 35 14.51 22.90 -52.69
CA PRO A 35 13.24 22.19 -52.79
C PRO A 35 12.52 22.15 -51.43
N ASN A 36 11.44 22.92 -51.32
CA ASN A 36 10.31 22.72 -50.40
C ASN A 36 10.61 22.30 -48.95
N LEU A 37 11.20 23.21 -48.15
CA LEU A 37 11.07 23.16 -46.69
C LEU A 37 9.65 23.54 -46.18
N PHE A 38 8.63 23.38 -47.03
CA PHE A 38 7.21 23.59 -46.73
C PHE A 38 6.37 22.30 -46.81
N LEU A 39 6.99 21.17 -47.19
CA LEU A 39 6.36 19.84 -47.22
C LEU A 39 6.77 18.93 -46.05
N LEU A 40 7.80 19.28 -45.28
CA LEU A 40 8.31 18.49 -44.16
C LEU A 40 7.64 18.80 -42.80
N THR A 41 6.56 19.58 -42.80
CA THR A 41 5.74 19.85 -41.59
C THR A 41 4.31 19.30 -41.69
N PHE A 42 4.04 18.38 -42.61
CA PHE A 42 3.06 17.33 -42.35
C PHE A 42 3.76 16.18 -41.62
N TYR A 43 4.03 16.40 -40.33
CA TYR A 43 4.05 15.27 -39.41
C TYR A 43 2.63 14.70 -39.40
N SER A 44 2.40 13.65 -40.19
CA SER A 44 1.18 12.87 -40.14
C SER A 44 1.04 12.32 -38.72
N GLN A 45 0.27 13.02 -37.88
CA GLN A 45 -0.13 12.47 -36.60
C GLN A 45 -0.87 11.18 -36.89
N GLU A 46 -0.44 10.07 -36.28
CA GLU A 46 -1.13 8.80 -36.48
C GLU A 46 -2.62 8.96 -36.18
N PRO A 47 -3.52 8.37 -37.00
CA PRO A 47 -4.97 8.46 -36.78
C PRO A 47 -5.31 8.08 -35.33
N GLU A 48 -6.17 8.83 -34.66
CA GLU A 48 -6.40 8.64 -33.22
C GLU A 48 -7.06 7.28 -32.93
N GLU A 49 -7.83 6.75 -33.87
CA GLU A 49 -8.34 5.38 -33.86
C GLU A 49 -7.23 4.32 -33.97
N LYS A 50 -6.14 4.60 -34.71
CA LYS A 50 -4.96 3.70 -34.81
C LYS A 50 -4.18 3.66 -33.49
N LYS A 51 -4.09 4.80 -32.78
CA LYS A 51 -3.46 4.88 -31.45
C LYS A 51 -4.20 4.02 -30.43
N ILE A 52 -5.54 4.09 -30.40
CA ILE A 52 -6.36 3.26 -29.50
C ILE A 52 -6.27 1.77 -29.89
N ALA A 53 -6.14 1.45 -31.18
CA ALA A 53 -5.91 0.08 -31.64
C ALA A 53 -4.54 -0.48 -31.22
N LEU A 54 -3.49 0.35 -31.26
CA LEU A 54 -2.17 0.01 -30.71
C LEU A 54 -2.24 -0.20 -29.18
N GLU A 55 -2.88 0.70 -28.43
CA GLU A 55 -3.08 0.55 -26.99
C GLU A 55 -3.85 -0.74 -26.64
N LEU A 56 -4.90 -1.08 -27.40
CA LEU A 56 -5.63 -2.33 -27.24
C LEU A 56 -4.70 -3.54 -27.43
N LEU A 57 -3.87 -3.55 -28.49
CA LEU A 57 -2.93 -4.63 -28.77
C LEU A 57 -1.83 -4.74 -27.70
N GLU A 58 -1.19 -3.64 -27.33
CA GLU A 58 -0.10 -3.62 -26.34
C GLU A 58 -0.60 -4.10 -24.98
N THR A 59 -1.74 -3.57 -24.53
CA THR A 59 -2.36 -3.97 -23.27
C THR A 59 -2.93 -5.39 -23.32
N GLU A 60 -3.30 -5.92 -24.50
CA GLU A 60 -3.69 -7.31 -24.68
C GLU A 60 -2.49 -8.25 -24.59
N GLN A 61 -1.37 -7.89 -25.20
CA GLN A 61 -0.14 -8.67 -25.11
C GLN A 61 0.34 -8.75 -23.66
N ALA A 62 0.30 -7.64 -22.91
CA ALA A 62 0.56 -7.63 -21.47
C ALA A 62 -0.42 -8.54 -20.70
N TYR A 63 -1.73 -8.45 -20.98
CA TYR A 63 -2.76 -9.28 -20.34
C TYR A 63 -2.57 -10.77 -20.62
N VAL A 64 -2.21 -11.18 -21.84
CA VAL A 64 -1.92 -12.58 -22.18
C VAL A 64 -0.70 -13.12 -21.43
N VAL A 65 0.35 -12.32 -21.22
CA VAL A 65 1.50 -12.69 -20.37
C VAL A 65 1.06 -12.95 -18.92
N ARG A 66 0.08 -12.20 -18.41
CA ARG A 66 -0.43 -12.31 -17.05
C ARG A 66 -1.40 -13.48 -16.87
N LEU A 67 -2.23 -13.76 -17.88
CA LEU A 67 -2.99 -15.01 -17.97
C LEU A 67 -2.07 -16.24 -18.04
N HIS A 68 -0.96 -16.16 -18.77
CA HIS A 68 0.06 -17.21 -18.81
C HIS A 68 0.68 -17.46 -17.42
N LEU A 69 1.02 -16.40 -16.68
CA LEU A 69 1.50 -16.51 -15.30
C LEU A 69 0.47 -17.22 -14.39
N LEU A 70 -0.81 -16.89 -14.50
CA LEU A 70 -1.86 -17.55 -13.71
C LEU A 70 -2.05 -19.03 -14.06
N ASP A 71 -2.11 -19.37 -15.34
CA ASP A 71 -2.50 -20.70 -15.81
C ASP A 71 -1.30 -21.66 -15.98
N GLN A 72 -0.26 -21.20 -16.68
CA GLN A 72 0.89 -22.02 -17.08
C GLN A 72 2.01 -22.02 -16.03
N VAL A 73 2.00 -21.08 -15.08
CA VAL A 73 2.93 -21.09 -13.93
C VAL A 73 2.20 -21.45 -12.63
N PHE A 74 1.36 -20.57 -12.08
CA PHE A 74 0.74 -20.79 -10.77
C PHE A 74 -0.15 -22.03 -10.73
N PHE A 75 -1.17 -22.13 -11.60
CA PHE A 75 -2.08 -23.27 -11.62
C PHE A 75 -1.34 -24.58 -11.96
N SER A 76 -0.48 -24.57 -12.98
CA SER A 76 0.23 -25.75 -13.45
C SER A 76 1.22 -26.31 -12.40
N GLU A 77 2.03 -25.47 -11.75
CA GLU A 77 2.94 -25.92 -10.69
C GLU A 77 2.17 -26.36 -9.44
N LEU A 78 1.08 -25.68 -9.06
CA LEU A 78 0.23 -26.11 -7.92
C LEU A 78 -0.45 -27.46 -8.18
N ILE A 79 -0.92 -27.74 -9.40
CA ILE A 79 -1.48 -29.07 -9.77
C ILE A 79 -0.40 -30.16 -9.73
N LYS A 80 0.79 -29.86 -10.24
CA LYS A 80 1.96 -30.76 -10.25
C LYS A 80 2.44 -31.09 -8.83
N GLU A 81 2.47 -30.10 -7.95
CA GLU A 81 2.81 -30.28 -6.53
C GLU A 81 1.74 -31.11 -5.81
N ALA A 82 0.45 -30.78 -5.98
CA ALA A 82 -0.67 -31.55 -5.44
C ALA A 82 -0.63 -33.04 -5.82
N ARG A 83 -0.23 -33.36 -7.06
CA ARG A 83 -0.04 -34.74 -7.54
C ARG A 83 1.16 -35.44 -6.92
N THR A 84 2.28 -34.72 -6.82
CA THR A 84 3.57 -35.27 -6.38
C THR A 84 3.59 -35.53 -4.88
N THR A 85 3.27 -34.52 -4.06
CA THR A 85 3.44 -34.58 -2.60
C THR A 85 2.14 -34.87 -1.86
N LYS A 86 0.97 -34.68 -2.50
CA LYS A 86 -0.37 -34.79 -1.90
C LYS A 86 -0.58 -33.88 -0.68
N ALA A 87 0.22 -32.81 -0.55
CA ALA A 87 0.13 -31.84 0.53
C ALA A 87 -1.18 -31.02 0.53
N PHE A 88 -1.90 -31.01 -0.59
CA PHE A 88 -3.23 -30.43 -0.77
C PHE A 88 -3.95 -31.09 -1.96
N PRO A 89 -5.30 -31.15 -1.99
CA PRO A 89 -6.03 -31.82 -3.07
C PRO A 89 -5.99 -31.04 -4.39
N GLU A 90 -5.88 -31.74 -5.54
CA GLU A 90 -5.98 -31.13 -6.88
C GLU A 90 -7.28 -30.33 -7.07
N ASP A 91 -8.40 -30.79 -6.50
CA ASP A 91 -9.70 -30.15 -6.67
C ASP A 91 -9.77 -28.78 -5.98
N ILE A 92 -8.96 -28.54 -4.94
CA ILE A 92 -8.80 -27.22 -4.34
C ILE A 92 -8.14 -26.26 -5.33
N VAL A 93 -7.09 -26.72 -6.03
CA VAL A 93 -6.40 -25.91 -7.04
C VAL A 93 -7.35 -25.59 -8.20
N LYS A 94 -8.08 -26.59 -8.71
CA LYS A 94 -9.14 -26.37 -9.72
C LYS A 94 -10.22 -25.40 -9.22
N MET A 95 -10.61 -25.47 -7.94
CA MET A 95 -11.58 -24.57 -7.33
C MET A 95 -11.06 -23.14 -7.09
N ILE A 96 -9.74 -22.94 -6.98
CA ILE A 96 -9.12 -21.60 -6.91
C ILE A 96 -9.13 -20.97 -8.31
N PHE A 97 -8.59 -21.69 -9.29
CA PHE A 97 -8.36 -21.14 -10.64
C PHE A 97 -9.57 -21.21 -11.56
N SER A 98 -10.60 -21.99 -11.21
CA SER A 98 -11.89 -22.12 -11.91
C SER A 98 -11.70 -22.43 -13.40
N ASN A 99 -12.07 -21.51 -14.29
CA ASN A 99 -11.97 -21.63 -15.74
C ASN A 99 -10.87 -20.73 -16.34
N ILE A 100 -9.84 -20.35 -15.57
CA ILE A 100 -8.74 -19.49 -16.05
C ILE A 100 -8.07 -20.04 -17.31
N SER A 101 -7.93 -21.36 -17.44
CA SER A 101 -7.33 -22.02 -18.61
C SER A 101 -8.14 -21.75 -19.88
N SER A 102 -9.46 -21.72 -19.78
CA SER A 102 -10.35 -21.37 -20.90
C SER A 102 -10.18 -19.91 -21.32
N ILE A 103 -10.04 -19.01 -20.34
CA ILE A 103 -9.76 -17.58 -20.57
C ILE A 103 -8.39 -17.42 -21.24
N TYR A 104 -7.36 -18.05 -20.71
CA TYR A 104 -6.00 -18.02 -21.27
C TYR A 104 -5.95 -18.55 -22.70
N GLN A 105 -6.52 -19.73 -22.95
CA GLN A 105 -6.55 -20.31 -24.31
C GLN A 105 -7.26 -19.40 -25.30
N PHE A 106 -8.42 -18.85 -24.94
CA PHE A 106 -9.14 -17.93 -25.81
C PHE A 106 -8.30 -16.68 -26.17
N HIS A 107 -7.74 -16.00 -25.16
CA HIS A 107 -6.99 -14.77 -25.37
C HIS A 107 -5.65 -15.01 -26.09
N SER A 108 -4.92 -16.06 -25.74
CA SER A 108 -3.61 -16.38 -26.33
C SER A 108 -3.66 -17.00 -27.73
N GLN A 109 -4.65 -17.85 -28.02
CA GLN A 109 -4.72 -18.62 -29.28
C GLN A 109 -5.64 -18.00 -30.33
N PHE A 110 -6.58 -17.14 -29.95
CA PHE A 110 -7.57 -16.56 -30.87
C PHE A 110 -7.53 -15.03 -30.89
N PHE A 111 -7.79 -14.37 -29.77
CA PHE A 111 -7.99 -12.91 -29.76
C PHE A 111 -6.72 -12.10 -30.01
N LEU A 112 -5.63 -12.37 -29.29
CA LEU A 112 -4.35 -11.68 -29.52
C LEU A 112 -3.77 -11.92 -30.93
N PRO A 113 -3.79 -13.16 -31.48
CA PRO A 113 -3.40 -13.39 -32.88
C PRO A 113 -4.23 -12.63 -33.92
N GLU A 114 -5.57 -12.53 -33.73
CA GLU A 114 -6.39 -11.71 -34.64
C GLU A 114 -6.07 -10.22 -34.55
N LEU A 115 -5.85 -9.68 -33.35
CA LEU A 115 -5.42 -8.29 -33.17
C LEU A 115 -4.05 -8.02 -33.79
N LYS A 116 -3.05 -8.88 -33.58
CA LYS A 116 -1.72 -8.74 -34.19
C LYS A 116 -1.79 -8.67 -35.72
N LYS A 117 -2.49 -9.64 -36.33
CA LYS A 117 -2.69 -9.69 -37.77
C LYS A 117 -3.42 -8.44 -38.30
N ARG A 118 -4.35 -7.87 -37.54
CA ARG A 118 -5.05 -6.62 -37.90
C ARG A 118 -4.14 -5.40 -37.83
N MET A 119 -3.23 -5.33 -36.86
CA MET A 119 -2.28 -4.23 -36.78
C MET A 119 -1.17 -4.31 -37.84
N GLU A 120 -0.80 -5.52 -38.27
CA GLU A 120 0.12 -5.75 -39.40
C GLU A 120 -0.44 -5.24 -40.75
N ASP A 121 -1.76 -5.29 -40.95
CA ASP A 121 -2.47 -4.87 -42.18
C ASP A 121 -3.42 -3.68 -41.93
N TRP A 122 -3.11 -2.84 -40.94
CA TRP A 122 -4.01 -1.78 -40.48
C TRP A 122 -4.37 -0.78 -41.59
N ASP A 123 -3.39 -0.42 -42.42
CA ASP A 123 -3.56 0.63 -43.43
C ASP A 123 -4.45 0.17 -44.60
N SER A 124 -4.62 -1.15 -44.79
CA SER A 124 -5.58 -1.76 -45.73
C SER A 124 -6.96 -1.98 -45.11
N ASN A 125 -7.02 -2.23 -43.79
CA ASN A 125 -8.24 -2.62 -43.08
C ASN A 125 -8.29 -2.00 -41.67
N PRO A 126 -8.53 -0.67 -41.54
CA PRO A 126 -8.47 0.06 -40.26
C PRO A 126 -9.76 -0.15 -39.45
N ARG A 127 -9.94 -1.37 -38.94
CA ARG A 127 -11.15 -1.85 -38.27
C ARG A 127 -10.81 -2.63 -37.00
N LEU A 128 -11.69 -2.62 -36.01
CA LEU A 128 -11.63 -3.46 -34.81
C LEU A 128 -13.00 -4.05 -34.42
N GLY A 129 -14.11 -3.42 -34.80
CA GLY A 129 -15.46 -3.80 -34.40
C GLY A 129 -15.81 -5.24 -34.78
N ASP A 130 -15.32 -5.73 -35.93
CA ASP A 130 -15.49 -7.11 -36.38
C ASP A 130 -14.72 -8.14 -35.52
N ILE A 131 -13.53 -7.79 -35.04
CA ILE A 131 -12.73 -8.64 -34.13
C ILE A 131 -13.35 -8.64 -32.73
N ILE A 132 -13.76 -7.48 -32.23
CA ILE A 132 -14.34 -7.36 -30.89
C ILE A 132 -15.76 -7.97 -30.82
N GLN A 133 -16.52 -7.98 -31.92
CA GLN A 133 -17.74 -8.77 -32.04
C GLN A 133 -17.50 -10.28 -31.86
N LYS A 134 -16.34 -10.82 -32.26
CA LYS A 134 -15.98 -12.23 -32.01
C LYS A 134 -15.59 -12.48 -30.56
N LEU A 135 -15.02 -11.50 -29.85
CA LEU A 135 -14.72 -11.58 -28.41
C LEU A 135 -16.02 -11.70 -27.58
N ALA A 136 -17.02 -10.87 -27.89
CA ALA A 136 -18.15 -10.66 -26.99
C ALA A 136 -18.97 -11.92 -26.60
N PRO A 137 -19.22 -12.92 -27.49
CA PRO A 137 -19.84 -14.19 -27.10
C PRO A 137 -19.09 -14.95 -26.00
N PHE A 138 -17.75 -14.88 -26.00
CA PHE A 138 -16.90 -15.58 -25.04
C PHE A 138 -16.81 -14.86 -23.69
N LEU A 139 -17.15 -13.56 -23.60
CA LEU A 139 -17.17 -12.83 -22.33
C LEU A 139 -18.11 -13.46 -21.28
N LYS A 140 -19.08 -14.28 -21.70
CA LYS A 140 -19.89 -15.10 -20.78
C LYS A 140 -19.06 -16.01 -19.89
N MET A 141 -17.89 -16.50 -20.31
CA MET A 141 -17.01 -17.33 -19.48
C MET A 141 -16.46 -16.59 -18.25
N TYR A 142 -16.29 -15.27 -18.34
CA TYR A 142 -15.86 -14.46 -17.20
C TYR A 142 -16.93 -14.40 -16.09
N SER A 143 -18.21 -14.63 -16.41
CA SER A 143 -19.26 -14.70 -15.38
C SER A 143 -19.04 -15.84 -14.38
N GLU A 144 -18.47 -16.96 -14.84
CA GLU A 144 -18.10 -18.08 -13.98
C GLU A 144 -16.87 -17.72 -13.12
N TYR A 145 -15.84 -17.12 -13.73
CA TYR A 145 -14.63 -16.67 -13.04
C TYR A 145 -14.94 -15.68 -11.91
N VAL A 146 -15.68 -14.60 -12.23
CA VAL A 146 -16.11 -13.57 -11.28
C VAL A 146 -16.94 -14.19 -10.15
N LYS A 147 -17.89 -15.08 -10.47
CA LYS A 147 -18.71 -15.77 -9.47
C LYS A 147 -17.90 -16.67 -8.53
N ASN A 148 -16.77 -17.21 -8.99
CA ASN A 148 -15.87 -18.02 -8.16
C ASN A 148 -14.83 -17.18 -7.39
N PHE A 149 -14.57 -15.92 -7.77
CA PHE A 149 -13.46 -15.11 -7.26
C PHE A 149 -13.40 -15.04 -5.73
N ASP A 150 -14.51 -14.68 -5.08
CA ASP A 150 -14.68 -14.66 -3.62
C ASP A 150 -14.29 -15.97 -2.93
N LYS A 151 -14.62 -17.09 -3.56
CA LYS A 151 -14.32 -18.44 -3.07
C LYS A 151 -12.85 -18.79 -3.28
N ALA A 152 -12.28 -18.40 -4.42
CA ALA A 152 -10.85 -18.55 -4.70
C ALA A 152 -9.99 -17.79 -3.68
N MET A 153 -10.31 -16.52 -3.39
CA MET A 153 -9.58 -15.72 -2.41
C MET A 153 -9.58 -16.39 -1.02
N ARG A 154 -10.76 -16.85 -0.54
CA ARG A 154 -10.84 -17.60 0.73
C ARG A 154 -10.04 -18.89 0.72
N LEU A 155 -10.06 -19.64 -0.38
CA LEU A 155 -9.30 -20.90 -0.51
C LEU A 155 -7.79 -20.64 -0.49
N ILE A 156 -7.30 -19.60 -1.15
CA ILE A 156 -5.88 -19.23 -1.11
C ILE A 156 -5.45 -18.91 0.33
N THR A 157 -6.21 -18.10 1.07
CA THR A 157 -5.92 -17.81 2.48
C THR A 157 -5.87 -19.09 3.31
N VAL A 158 -6.95 -19.89 3.27
CA VAL A 158 -7.07 -21.12 4.07
C VAL A 158 -5.95 -22.12 3.77
N TRP A 159 -5.57 -22.30 2.50
CA TRP A 159 -4.54 -23.28 2.14
C TRP A 159 -3.11 -22.75 2.31
N SER A 160 -2.90 -21.44 2.28
CA SER A 160 -1.63 -20.81 2.68
C SER A 160 -1.38 -20.92 4.19
N GLU A 161 -2.43 -20.96 5.00
CA GLU A 161 -2.31 -21.22 6.45
C GLU A 161 -2.20 -22.73 6.77
N LYS A 162 -2.95 -23.57 6.03
CA LYS A 162 -3.08 -25.01 6.31
C LYS A 162 -1.94 -25.88 5.75
N SER A 163 -1.27 -25.46 4.68
CA SER A 163 -0.28 -26.29 3.98
C SER A 163 0.97 -25.49 3.65
N LEU A 164 2.05 -25.75 4.39
CA LEU A 164 3.34 -25.10 4.17
C LEU A 164 3.86 -25.28 2.72
N PRO A 165 3.80 -26.47 2.09
CA PRO A 165 4.19 -26.61 0.68
C PRO A 165 3.39 -25.74 -0.30
N PHE A 166 2.09 -25.55 -0.04
CA PHE A 166 1.23 -24.65 -0.83
C PHE A 166 1.69 -23.19 -0.69
N GLN A 167 1.92 -22.75 0.56
CA GLN A 167 2.38 -21.42 0.88
C GLN A 167 3.77 -21.13 0.29
N GLU A 168 4.72 -22.05 0.46
CA GLU A 168 6.10 -21.93 -0.02
C GLU A 168 6.15 -21.88 -1.54
N LEU A 169 5.38 -22.72 -2.24
CA LEU A 169 5.33 -22.71 -3.70
C LEU A 169 4.81 -21.39 -4.25
N ILE A 170 3.68 -20.87 -3.72
CA ILE A 170 3.16 -19.54 -4.09
C ILE A 170 4.21 -18.45 -3.78
N SER A 171 4.80 -18.48 -2.58
CA SER A 171 5.81 -17.51 -2.16
C SER A 171 7.09 -17.56 -2.99
N ASN A 172 7.42 -18.72 -3.58
CA ASN A 172 8.59 -18.89 -4.44
C ASN A 172 8.32 -18.42 -5.87
N ILE A 173 7.12 -18.70 -6.42
CA ILE A 173 6.71 -18.17 -7.73
C ILE A 173 6.62 -16.64 -7.68
N GLN A 174 6.05 -16.06 -6.62
CA GLN A 174 5.93 -14.60 -6.45
C GLN A 174 7.28 -13.84 -6.41
N LYS A 175 8.41 -14.54 -6.16
CA LYS A 175 9.77 -13.95 -6.21
C LYS A 175 10.36 -13.92 -7.62
N TRP A 176 9.73 -14.57 -8.60
CA TRP A 176 10.21 -14.55 -9.98
C TRP A 176 9.91 -13.19 -10.61
N GLU A 177 10.83 -12.68 -11.44
CA GLU A 177 10.69 -11.37 -12.09
C GLU A 177 9.38 -11.25 -12.89
N VAL A 178 8.89 -12.35 -13.45
CA VAL A 178 7.62 -12.43 -14.19
C VAL A 178 6.42 -12.08 -13.31
N SER A 179 6.48 -12.32 -12.00
CA SER A 179 5.44 -11.91 -11.04
C SER A 179 5.54 -10.44 -10.60
N ALA A 180 6.58 -9.70 -11.00
CA ALA A 180 6.77 -8.29 -10.67
C ALA A 180 6.63 -7.96 -9.16
N ASN A 181 6.98 -8.91 -8.28
CA ASN A 181 6.78 -8.87 -6.82
C ASN A 181 5.31 -8.72 -6.34
N LEU A 182 4.33 -8.94 -7.22
CA LEU A 182 2.91 -8.90 -6.91
C LEU A 182 2.43 -10.25 -6.34
N THR A 183 1.30 -10.21 -5.62
CA THR A 183 0.70 -11.42 -5.05
C THR A 183 -0.13 -12.19 -6.08
N LEU A 184 -0.32 -13.49 -5.88
CA LEU A 184 -1.25 -14.29 -6.68
C LEU A 184 -2.65 -13.66 -6.71
N GLN A 185 -3.13 -13.19 -5.55
CA GLN A 185 -4.43 -12.54 -5.43
C GLN A 185 -4.55 -11.28 -6.30
N HIS A 186 -3.46 -10.50 -6.43
CA HIS A 186 -3.42 -9.33 -7.30
C HIS A 186 -3.52 -9.75 -8.78
N HIS A 187 -2.71 -10.70 -9.24
CA HIS A 187 -2.77 -11.17 -10.63
C HIS A 187 -4.14 -11.77 -11.00
N MET A 188 -4.81 -12.46 -10.07
CA MET A 188 -6.14 -13.03 -10.31
C MET A 188 -7.23 -11.97 -10.57
N LEU A 189 -6.94 -10.68 -10.44
CA LEU A 189 -7.86 -9.59 -10.79
C LEU A 189 -7.79 -9.14 -12.22
N GLU A 190 -6.65 -9.31 -12.85
CA GLU A 190 -6.42 -8.82 -14.20
C GLU A 190 -7.51 -9.31 -15.18
N PRO A 191 -8.03 -10.56 -15.08
CA PRO A 191 -9.17 -10.99 -15.89
C PRO A 191 -10.45 -10.19 -15.64
N ILE A 192 -10.73 -9.82 -14.39
CA ILE A 192 -11.95 -9.05 -14.07
C ILE A 192 -11.79 -7.59 -14.47
N GLN A 193 -10.60 -7.01 -14.27
CA GLN A 193 -10.27 -5.65 -14.68
C GLN A 193 -10.21 -5.47 -16.21
N ARG A 194 -9.96 -6.53 -16.98
CA ARG A 194 -9.87 -6.44 -18.44
C ARG A 194 -11.22 -6.12 -19.09
N ILE A 195 -12.34 -6.60 -18.54
CA ILE A 195 -13.67 -6.42 -19.17
C ILE A 195 -14.10 -4.93 -19.21
N PRO A 196 -14.03 -4.16 -18.10
CA PRO A 196 -14.28 -2.72 -18.15
C PRO A 196 -13.30 -1.96 -19.06
N ARG A 197 -12.04 -2.41 -19.17
CA ARG A 197 -11.06 -1.78 -20.08
C ARG A 197 -11.45 -1.96 -21.55
N TYR A 198 -11.99 -3.10 -21.96
CA TYR A 198 -12.55 -3.25 -23.33
C TYR A 198 -13.71 -2.29 -23.58
N GLU A 199 -14.59 -2.08 -22.60
CA GLU A 199 -15.72 -1.13 -22.73
C GLU A 199 -15.21 0.31 -22.94
N LEU A 200 -14.21 0.74 -22.18
CA LEU A 200 -13.63 2.08 -22.27
C LEU A 200 -12.86 2.29 -23.56
N LEU A 201 -11.91 1.40 -23.89
CA LEU A 201 -11.15 1.46 -25.14
C LEU A 201 -12.06 1.49 -26.36
N LEU A 202 -13.15 0.72 -26.35
CA LEU A 202 -14.10 0.68 -27.46
C LEU A 202 -14.97 1.95 -27.53
N LYS A 203 -15.41 2.51 -26.40
CA LYS A 203 -16.11 3.81 -26.36
C LYS A 203 -15.23 4.94 -26.91
N ASP A 204 -13.96 4.96 -26.53
CA ASP A 204 -13.02 5.97 -27.00
C ASP A 204 -12.70 5.76 -28.49
N TYR A 205 -12.49 4.51 -28.92
CA TYR A 205 -12.33 4.17 -30.34
C TYR A 205 -13.52 4.66 -31.18
N ILE A 206 -14.77 4.39 -30.77
CA ILE A 206 -15.98 4.86 -31.46
C ILE A 206 -16.05 6.40 -31.54
N GLN A 207 -15.57 7.11 -30.52
CA GLN A 207 -15.49 8.58 -30.53
C GLN A 207 -14.40 9.13 -31.46
N LYS A 208 -13.31 8.37 -31.67
CA LYS A 208 -12.20 8.75 -32.55
C LYS A 208 -12.36 8.29 -34.00
N LEU A 209 -13.24 7.33 -34.27
CA LEU A 209 -13.53 6.87 -35.63
C LEU A 209 -13.97 8.04 -36.55
N PRO A 210 -13.47 8.09 -37.79
CA PRO A 210 -14.00 8.99 -38.83
C PRO A 210 -15.52 8.89 -38.97
N LEU A 211 -16.17 10.01 -39.33
CA LEU A 211 -17.63 10.11 -39.45
C LEU A 211 -18.23 9.00 -40.34
N GLU A 212 -17.58 8.75 -41.47
CA GLU A 212 -17.92 7.76 -42.50
C GLU A 212 -17.16 6.43 -42.35
N SER A 213 -16.63 6.11 -41.15
CA SER A 213 -15.92 4.85 -40.95
C SER A 213 -16.86 3.64 -41.11
N PRO A 214 -16.52 2.64 -41.95
CA PRO A 214 -17.30 1.41 -42.06
C PRO A 214 -17.26 0.58 -40.77
N ASP A 215 -16.36 0.89 -39.82
CA ASP A 215 -16.27 0.17 -38.56
C ASP A 215 -17.23 0.69 -37.48
N LYS A 216 -17.89 1.82 -37.70
CA LYS A 216 -18.67 2.50 -36.67
C LYS A 216 -19.89 1.70 -36.20
N GLU A 217 -20.59 1.07 -37.12
CA GLU A 217 -21.72 0.17 -36.79
C GLU A 217 -21.23 -1.11 -36.09
N ASP A 218 -20.18 -1.74 -36.62
CA ASP A 218 -19.61 -2.97 -36.07
C ASP A 218 -19.00 -2.76 -34.67
N ALA A 219 -18.37 -1.61 -34.42
CA ALA A 219 -17.84 -1.22 -33.12
C ALA A 219 -18.95 -0.88 -32.11
N GLN A 220 -20.00 -0.16 -32.52
CA GLN A 220 -21.16 0.12 -31.67
C GLN A 220 -21.88 -1.18 -31.26
N LYS A 221 -22.04 -2.11 -32.21
CA LYS A 221 -22.61 -3.43 -31.96
C LYS A 221 -21.72 -4.30 -31.07
N ALA A 222 -20.39 -4.25 -31.26
CA ALA A 222 -19.44 -4.89 -30.33
C ALA A 222 -19.62 -4.37 -28.90
N LEU A 223 -19.78 -3.05 -28.71
CA LEU A 223 -19.98 -2.42 -27.40
C LEU A 223 -21.27 -2.89 -26.73
N GLU A 224 -22.38 -2.94 -27.49
CA GLU A 224 -23.64 -3.49 -27.00
C GLU A 224 -23.54 -4.98 -26.64
N MET A 225 -22.81 -5.78 -27.41
CA MET A 225 -22.59 -7.20 -27.11
C MET A 225 -21.71 -7.40 -25.86
N ILE A 226 -20.67 -6.60 -25.66
CA ILE A 226 -19.85 -6.61 -24.42
C ILE A 226 -20.73 -6.29 -23.21
N PHE A 227 -21.47 -5.19 -23.28
CA PHE A 227 -22.36 -4.73 -22.22
C PHE A 227 -23.46 -5.75 -21.92
N THR A 228 -24.01 -6.40 -22.96
CA THR A 228 -25.03 -7.44 -22.82
C THR A 228 -24.47 -8.74 -22.24
N ALA A 229 -23.25 -9.15 -22.62
CA ALA A 229 -22.58 -10.33 -22.08
C ALA A 229 -22.27 -10.18 -20.58
N ALA A 230 -21.83 -8.99 -20.15
CA ALA A 230 -21.75 -8.65 -18.73
C ALA A 230 -23.14 -8.70 -18.06
N LYS A 231 -24.14 -8.08 -18.69
CA LYS A 231 -25.53 -7.97 -18.20
C LYS A 231 -26.33 -9.27 -18.03
N HIS A 232 -25.87 -10.40 -18.55
CA HIS A 232 -26.63 -11.65 -18.41
C HIS A 232 -26.46 -12.36 -17.06
N SER A 233 -25.61 -11.84 -16.17
CA SER A 233 -25.20 -12.52 -14.94
C SER A 233 -25.39 -11.65 -13.69
N ASN A 234 -26.62 -11.40 -13.23
CA ASN A 234 -26.95 -10.42 -12.16
C ASN A 234 -25.99 -10.31 -10.96
N ALA A 235 -25.41 -11.42 -10.47
CA ALA A 235 -24.40 -11.37 -9.40
C ALA A 235 -22.99 -10.95 -9.90
N ALA A 236 -22.58 -11.40 -11.08
CA ALA A 236 -21.35 -10.97 -11.73
C ALA A 236 -21.46 -9.54 -12.29
N ILE A 237 -22.66 -9.05 -12.65
CA ILE A 237 -22.91 -7.63 -12.93
C ILE A 237 -22.61 -6.80 -11.69
N ALA A 238 -23.27 -7.09 -10.57
CA ALA A 238 -23.10 -6.31 -9.35
C ALA A 238 -21.63 -6.32 -8.87
N GLU A 239 -20.92 -7.43 -9.05
CA GLU A 239 -19.51 -7.55 -8.72
C GLU A 239 -18.59 -6.87 -9.76
N MET A 240 -18.92 -6.92 -11.05
CA MET A 240 -18.20 -6.20 -12.10
C MET A 240 -18.42 -4.69 -12.02
N GLU A 241 -19.64 -4.22 -11.73
CA GLU A 241 -19.95 -2.82 -11.41
C GLU A 241 -19.22 -2.38 -10.14
N ARG A 242 -19.17 -3.21 -9.08
CA ARG A 242 -18.38 -2.93 -7.87
C ARG A 242 -16.90 -2.76 -8.22
N LEU A 243 -16.34 -3.66 -9.03
CA LEU A 243 -14.93 -3.63 -9.42
C LEU A 243 -14.62 -2.54 -10.46
N GLN A 244 -15.57 -2.14 -11.29
CA GLN A 244 -15.47 -1.01 -12.22
C GLN A 244 -15.48 0.32 -11.46
N ASN A 245 -16.42 0.52 -10.52
CA ASN A 245 -16.41 1.67 -9.62
C ASN A 245 -15.10 1.75 -8.80
N LEU A 246 -14.59 0.61 -8.34
CA LEU A 246 -13.29 0.52 -7.66
C LEU A 246 -12.13 0.89 -8.60
N TRP A 247 -12.16 0.44 -9.85
CA TRP A 247 -11.14 0.72 -10.86
C TRP A 247 -11.14 2.20 -11.29
N GLU A 248 -12.30 2.83 -11.45
CA GLU A 248 -12.41 4.28 -11.69
C GLU A 248 -11.75 5.09 -10.57
N VAL A 249 -11.96 4.68 -9.31
CA VAL A 249 -11.27 5.28 -8.16
C VAL A 249 -9.76 5.05 -8.25
N TYR A 250 -9.28 3.84 -8.55
CA TYR A 250 -7.84 3.58 -8.70
C TYR A 250 -7.21 4.35 -9.88
N HIS A 251 -7.93 4.54 -10.98
CA HIS A 251 -7.49 5.37 -12.09
C HIS A 251 -7.32 6.84 -11.67
N ARG A 252 -8.31 7.39 -10.95
CA ARG A 252 -8.26 8.74 -10.36
C ARG A 252 -7.13 8.89 -9.32
N LEU A 253 -6.70 7.80 -8.69
CA LEU A 253 -5.57 7.73 -7.76
C LEU A 253 -4.21 7.50 -8.44
N GLY A 254 -4.19 7.12 -9.73
CA GLY A 254 -2.99 6.93 -10.52
C GLY A 254 -2.45 5.51 -10.64
N LEU A 255 -3.24 4.49 -10.26
CA LEU A 255 -2.91 3.06 -10.43
C LEU A 255 -1.60 2.60 -9.75
N ASP A 256 -1.20 3.19 -8.62
CA ASP A 256 -0.10 2.65 -7.79
C ASP A 256 -0.45 1.21 -7.33
N ASP A 257 0.39 0.23 -7.71
CA ASP A 257 0.13 -1.21 -7.50
C ASP A 257 -0.17 -1.58 -6.04
N ASP A 258 0.51 -0.96 -5.07
CA ASP A 258 0.31 -1.19 -3.63
C ASP A 258 -1.08 -0.75 -3.09
N ILE A 259 -1.89 -0.07 -3.90
CA ILE A 259 -3.21 0.45 -3.51
C ILE A 259 -4.33 -0.46 -4.01
N VAL A 260 -4.03 -1.29 -5.02
CA VAL A 260 -4.99 -2.14 -5.73
C VAL A 260 -5.20 -3.45 -4.95
N ASP A 261 -6.13 -3.41 -4.01
CA ASP A 261 -6.69 -4.58 -3.32
C ASP A 261 -8.17 -4.75 -3.75
N PRO A 262 -8.62 -5.95 -4.15
CA PRO A 262 -9.97 -6.17 -4.66
C PRO A 262 -11.02 -6.46 -3.61
N SER A 263 -10.57 -6.83 -2.41
CA SER A 263 -11.43 -6.91 -1.24
C SER A 263 -11.89 -5.51 -0.79
N ASN A 264 -11.23 -4.45 -1.30
CA ASN A 264 -11.63 -3.06 -1.09
C ASN A 264 -13.04 -2.81 -1.65
N GLU A 265 -13.91 -2.29 -0.81
CA GLU A 265 -15.26 -1.84 -1.14
C GLU A 265 -15.29 -0.34 -0.85
N LEU A 266 -15.43 0.53 -1.86
CA LEU A 266 -15.53 1.98 -1.63
C LEU A 266 -16.84 2.27 -0.89
N ILE A 267 -16.72 2.81 0.33
CA ILE A 267 -17.86 3.18 1.17
C ILE A 267 -18.24 4.63 0.95
N LYS A 268 -17.24 5.52 0.82
CA LYS A 268 -17.47 6.96 0.64
C LYS A 268 -16.23 7.67 0.14
N GLU A 269 -16.41 8.71 -0.65
CA GLU A 269 -15.35 9.65 -0.99
C GLU A 269 -15.79 11.11 -0.78
N GLY A 270 -14.84 12.04 -0.82
CA GLY A 270 -15.17 13.47 -0.89
C GLY A 270 -14.08 14.43 -0.37
N PRO A 271 -14.25 15.74 -0.65
CA PRO A 271 -13.33 16.77 -0.20
C PRO A 271 -13.48 17.07 1.29
N ILE A 272 -12.37 17.40 1.95
CA ILE A 272 -12.30 17.85 3.34
C ILE A 272 -11.39 19.08 3.47
N GLN A 273 -11.62 19.89 4.51
CA GLN A 273 -10.67 20.92 4.93
C GLN A 273 -9.83 20.44 6.12
N LYS A 274 -8.53 20.22 5.91
CA LYS A 274 -7.59 19.94 7.00
C LYS A 274 -7.19 21.25 7.69
N ILE A 275 -7.51 21.40 8.96
CA ILE A 275 -7.03 22.51 9.81
C ILE A 275 -5.56 22.30 10.17
N SER A 276 -4.73 23.32 9.96
CA SER A 276 -3.35 23.38 10.44
C SER A 276 -3.24 24.26 11.69
N PHE A 277 -3.16 23.62 12.87
CA PHE A 277 -2.98 24.30 14.15
C PHE A 277 -1.67 25.12 14.26
N ARG A 278 -0.69 24.90 13.36
CA ARG A 278 0.57 25.69 13.33
C ARG A 278 0.43 27.04 12.65
N PHE A 279 -0.54 27.21 11.74
CA PHE A 279 -0.63 28.39 10.86
C PHE A 279 -2.02 29.02 10.79
N ASN A 280 -2.99 28.51 11.58
CA ASN A 280 -4.39 28.93 11.58
C ASN A 280 -5.02 28.97 10.17
N ASN A 281 -4.61 28.03 9.31
CA ASN A 281 -4.99 27.96 7.90
C ASN A 281 -5.62 26.59 7.60
N THR A 282 -6.58 26.55 6.69
CA THR A 282 -7.19 25.32 6.19
C THR A 282 -6.57 24.93 4.85
N SER A 283 -6.46 23.63 4.59
CA SER A 283 -5.96 23.10 3.32
C SER A 283 -6.93 22.07 2.78
N GLU A 284 -7.33 22.24 1.52
CA GLU A 284 -8.22 21.31 0.83
C GLU A 284 -7.52 19.98 0.56
N ARG A 285 -8.22 18.89 0.87
CA ARG A 285 -7.76 17.50 0.72
C ARG A 285 -8.94 16.66 0.28
N TYR A 286 -8.66 15.44 -0.14
CA TYR A 286 -9.68 14.49 -0.57
C TYR A 286 -9.52 13.17 0.19
N LEU A 287 -10.62 12.54 0.56
CA LEU A 287 -10.63 11.23 1.22
C LEU A 287 -11.30 10.19 0.34
N PHE A 288 -10.74 8.98 0.31
CA PHE A 288 -11.43 7.77 -0.16
C PHE A 288 -11.47 6.77 0.99
N LEU A 289 -12.67 6.47 1.50
CA LEU A 289 -12.91 5.45 2.52
C LEU A 289 -13.34 4.16 1.83
N PHE A 290 -12.51 3.13 2.00
CA PHE A 290 -12.83 1.73 1.72
C PHE A 290 -13.21 1.00 3.01
N ASN A 291 -13.78 -0.20 2.85
CA ASN A 291 -14.09 -1.12 3.96
C ASN A 291 -12.89 -1.53 4.82
N ASN A 292 -11.66 -1.48 4.29
CA ASN A 292 -10.44 -1.84 5.00
C ASN A 292 -9.42 -0.69 5.14
N LEU A 293 -9.53 0.38 4.35
CA LEU A 293 -8.53 1.43 4.23
C LEU A 293 -9.16 2.81 4.06
N LEU A 294 -8.53 3.85 4.62
CA LEU A 294 -8.83 5.26 4.37
C LEU A 294 -7.61 5.90 3.68
N LEU A 295 -7.77 6.32 2.43
CA LEU A 295 -6.76 7.09 1.70
C LEU A 295 -6.97 8.58 1.94
N TYR A 296 -5.91 9.27 2.34
CA TYR A 296 -5.86 10.72 2.45
C TYR A 296 -5.02 11.28 1.30
N CYS A 297 -5.63 12.13 0.49
CA CYS A 297 -5.12 12.54 -0.81
C CYS A 297 -5.04 14.07 -0.96
N VAL A 298 -4.21 14.51 -1.89
CA VAL A 298 -4.08 15.90 -2.35
C VAL A 298 -4.51 15.94 -3.83
N PRO A 299 -5.43 16.84 -4.24
CA PRO A 299 -5.75 17.03 -5.66
C PRO A 299 -4.50 17.45 -6.46
N LYS A 300 -4.28 16.85 -7.63
CA LYS A 300 -3.30 17.33 -8.62
C LYS A 300 -4.01 18.29 -9.59
N VAL A 301 -3.28 19.31 -10.06
CA VAL A 301 -3.81 20.27 -11.04
C VAL A 301 -3.38 19.85 -12.44
N ILE A 302 -4.10 18.88 -13.02
CA ILE A 302 -3.83 18.32 -14.36
C ILE A 302 -5.16 18.00 -15.06
N GLN A 303 -5.23 18.15 -16.38
CA GLN A 303 -6.43 17.85 -17.18
C GLN A 303 -6.49 16.41 -17.71
N VAL A 304 -5.40 15.63 -17.59
CA VAL A 304 -5.28 14.24 -18.04
C VAL A 304 -4.37 13.48 -17.07
N GLY A 305 -4.75 12.25 -16.71
CA GLY A 305 -4.03 11.41 -15.76
C GLY A 305 -4.52 11.53 -14.30
N ALA A 306 -3.77 10.96 -13.36
CA ALA A 306 -4.16 10.81 -11.95
C ALA A 306 -4.62 12.13 -11.29
N GLU A 307 -5.92 12.24 -11.00
CA GLU A 307 -6.56 13.40 -10.35
C GLU A 307 -6.04 13.65 -8.93
N PHE A 308 -5.67 12.59 -8.21
CA PHE A 308 -5.31 12.64 -6.79
C PHE A 308 -3.95 12.02 -6.54
N GLN A 309 -3.16 12.64 -5.67
CA GLN A 309 -1.95 12.05 -5.09
C GLN A 309 -2.26 11.52 -3.70
N VAL A 310 -2.08 10.22 -3.49
CA VAL A 310 -2.15 9.62 -2.14
C VAL A 310 -0.98 10.16 -1.30
N ARG A 311 -1.29 10.61 -0.08
CA ARG A 311 -0.29 11.12 0.88
C ARG A 311 -0.17 10.25 2.12
N HIS A 312 -1.28 9.66 2.57
CA HIS A 312 -1.28 8.70 3.67
C HIS A 312 -2.31 7.59 3.39
N ARG A 313 -1.95 6.36 3.75
CA ARG A 313 -2.82 5.18 3.78
C ARG A 313 -3.08 4.86 5.25
N ILE A 314 -4.34 4.76 5.66
CA ILE A 314 -4.74 4.65 7.08
C ILE A 314 -5.69 3.44 7.22
N ASP A 315 -5.28 2.36 7.90
CA ASP A 315 -6.19 1.24 8.17
C ASP A 315 -7.36 1.70 9.06
N VAL A 316 -8.58 1.32 8.72
CA VAL A 316 -9.78 1.59 9.53
C VAL A 316 -9.85 0.72 10.80
N ASN A 317 -9.05 -0.35 10.89
CA ASN A 317 -8.99 -1.23 12.06
C ASN A 317 -8.62 -0.43 13.33
N GLY A 318 -9.54 -0.38 14.29
CA GLY A 318 -9.34 0.37 15.53
C GLY A 318 -9.31 1.90 15.36
N MET A 319 -9.62 2.43 14.17
CA MET A 319 -9.77 3.86 13.94
C MET A 319 -10.97 4.37 14.75
N LYS A 320 -10.76 5.42 15.55
CA LYS A 320 -11.81 5.98 16.42
C LYS A 320 -12.03 7.45 16.12
N VAL A 321 -13.14 7.72 15.42
CA VAL A 321 -13.58 9.08 15.10
C VAL A 321 -14.17 9.72 16.36
N ARG A 322 -13.74 10.94 16.71
CA ARG A 322 -14.25 11.69 17.87
C ARG A 322 -14.74 13.06 17.43
N ILE A 323 -15.95 13.42 17.85
CA ILE A 323 -16.51 14.76 17.62
C ILE A 323 -15.83 15.73 18.57
N MET A 324 -15.17 16.77 18.02
CA MET A 324 -14.60 17.85 18.80
C MET A 324 -15.39 19.14 18.55
N TYR A 325 -16.36 19.41 19.42
CA TYR A 325 -17.31 20.53 19.29
C TYR A 325 -16.65 21.91 19.14
N CYS A 326 -15.39 22.08 19.56
CA CYS A 326 -14.64 23.34 19.41
C CYS A 326 -14.17 23.65 17.98
N LEU A 327 -14.11 22.67 17.06
CA LEU A 327 -13.76 22.93 15.64
C LEU A 327 -14.99 23.29 14.78
N PHE A 328 -16.20 23.18 15.33
CA PHE A 328 -17.47 23.23 14.58
C PHE A 328 -17.79 24.59 13.95
N ILE A 329 -17.13 25.68 14.40
CA ILE A 329 -17.40 27.06 13.96
C ILE A 329 -16.57 27.46 12.72
N TYR A 330 -15.43 26.81 12.46
CA TYR A 330 -14.46 27.25 11.44
C TYR A 330 -14.38 26.37 10.18
N LEU A 331 -14.98 25.18 10.16
CA LEU A 331 -14.57 24.12 9.22
C LEU A 331 -15.36 24.04 7.91
N PHE A 332 -16.62 24.51 7.86
CA PHE A 332 -17.46 24.43 6.65
C PHE A 332 -18.43 25.62 6.55
N LYS A 333 -18.10 26.60 5.71
CA LYS A 333 -18.98 27.75 5.43
C LYS A 333 -20.03 27.49 4.33
N SER A 334 -20.13 26.26 3.82
CA SER A 334 -20.96 25.94 2.63
C SER A 334 -21.57 24.53 2.58
N ILE A 335 -21.28 23.61 3.51
CA ILE A 335 -21.85 22.24 3.48
C ILE A 335 -22.94 22.11 4.53
N CYS A 336 -24.12 21.68 4.10
CA CYS A 336 -25.29 21.54 4.95
C CYS A 336 -25.01 20.60 6.13
N LYS A 337 -25.45 21.01 7.33
CA LYS A 337 -25.24 20.29 8.60
C LYS A 337 -25.66 18.81 8.54
N THR A 338 -26.69 18.51 7.74
CA THR A 338 -27.17 17.16 7.46
C THR A 338 -26.11 16.28 6.81
N ALA A 339 -25.44 16.74 5.75
CA ALA A 339 -24.47 15.95 4.99
C ALA A 339 -23.24 15.55 5.83
N VAL A 340 -22.81 16.42 6.76
CA VAL A 340 -21.72 16.13 7.70
C VAL A 340 -22.12 15.03 8.69
N MET A 341 -23.34 15.08 9.23
CA MET A 341 -23.86 14.01 10.10
C MET A 341 -23.93 12.67 9.34
N THR A 342 -24.47 12.66 8.12
CA THR A 342 -24.53 11.45 7.29
C THR A 342 -23.15 10.90 6.97
N PHE A 343 -22.15 11.75 6.71
CA PHE A 343 -20.76 11.32 6.48
C PHE A 343 -20.18 10.62 7.70
N MET A 344 -20.38 11.19 8.90
CA MET A 344 -19.90 10.63 10.17
C MET A 344 -20.62 9.32 10.54
N GLU A 345 -21.93 9.24 10.32
CA GLU A 345 -22.72 8.01 10.46
C GLU A 345 -22.24 6.93 9.49
N THR A 346 -21.89 7.30 8.25
CA THR A 346 -21.32 6.36 7.26
C THR A 346 -19.98 5.81 7.77
N PHE A 347 -19.09 6.67 8.27
CA PHE A 347 -17.79 6.26 8.84
C PHE A 347 -17.94 5.34 10.07
N GLN A 348 -18.81 5.68 11.02
CA GLN A 348 -19.02 4.85 12.20
C GLN A 348 -19.70 3.52 11.83
N SER A 349 -20.65 3.53 10.88
CA SER A 349 -21.28 2.32 10.35
C SER A 349 -20.28 1.40 9.64
N ALA A 350 -19.34 1.97 8.88
CA ALA A 350 -18.25 1.24 8.23
C ALA A 350 -17.35 0.52 9.23
N ILE A 351 -16.84 1.25 10.23
CA ILE A 351 -16.01 0.72 11.32
C ILE A 351 -16.76 -0.42 12.04
N ASN A 352 -17.99 -0.15 12.47
CA ASN A 352 -18.81 -1.13 13.18
C ASN A 352 -19.14 -2.37 12.31
N LYS A 353 -19.33 -2.23 10.99
CA LYS A 353 -19.53 -3.36 10.07
C LYS A 353 -18.26 -4.19 9.89
N LYS A 354 -17.08 -3.56 9.81
CA LYS A 354 -15.78 -4.27 9.72
C LYS A 354 -15.48 -5.02 11.02
N GLU A 355 -15.70 -4.38 12.17
CA GLU A 355 -15.58 -5.00 13.50
C GLU A 355 -16.55 -6.21 13.62
N LYS A 356 -17.84 -6.04 13.30
CA LYS A 356 -18.80 -7.15 13.27
C LYS A 356 -18.47 -8.26 12.28
N ARG A 357 -17.94 -7.95 11.08
CA ARG A 357 -17.45 -8.97 10.13
C ARG A 357 -16.26 -9.74 10.74
N SER A 358 -15.33 -9.05 11.42
CA SER A 358 -14.21 -9.70 12.14
C SER A 358 -14.68 -10.56 13.31
N GLU A 359 -15.68 -10.11 14.08
CA GLU A 359 -16.30 -10.87 15.17
C GLU A 359 -17.06 -12.09 14.64
N THR A 360 -17.81 -11.94 13.54
CA THR A 360 -18.55 -13.05 12.89
C THR A 360 -17.58 -14.06 12.29
N PHE A 361 -16.46 -13.60 11.70
CA PHE A 361 -15.40 -14.48 11.21
C PHE A 361 -14.74 -15.25 12.36
N LYS A 362 -14.43 -14.59 13.47
CA LYS A 362 -13.92 -15.23 14.71
C LYS A 362 -14.91 -16.22 15.33
N ALA A 363 -16.22 -15.94 15.26
CA ALA A 363 -17.25 -16.85 15.72
C ALA A 363 -17.45 -18.06 14.79
N ALA A 364 -17.33 -17.85 13.46
CA ALA A 364 -17.39 -18.94 12.49
C ALA A 364 -16.16 -19.86 12.56
N SER A 365 -14.97 -19.32 12.83
CA SER A 365 -13.74 -20.11 13.04
C SER A 365 -13.69 -20.84 14.39
N GLN A 366 -14.64 -20.60 15.31
CA GLN A 366 -14.83 -21.41 16.53
C GLN A 366 -15.70 -22.66 16.29
N GLY A 367 -16.17 -22.90 15.06
CA GLY A 367 -17.06 -24.02 14.72
C GLY A 367 -16.38 -25.35 14.37
N GLN A 368 -15.08 -25.38 14.08
CA GLN A 368 -14.33 -26.61 13.76
C GLN A 368 -12.90 -26.53 14.30
N GLU A 369 -12.60 -27.35 15.32
CA GLU A 369 -11.26 -27.44 15.93
C GLU A 369 -10.30 -28.28 15.08
N ALA A 370 -9.09 -27.78 14.83
CA ALA A 370 -7.81 -28.39 15.26
C ALA A 370 -6.58 -27.81 14.53
N GLU A 371 -5.75 -27.06 15.28
CA GLU A 371 -4.28 -26.96 15.17
C GLU A 371 -3.63 -26.35 13.88
N GLN A 372 -2.54 -25.57 13.94
CA GLN A 372 -1.70 -25.10 15.05
C GLN A 372 -0.88 -23.85 14.64
N SER A 373 -0.69 -22.87 15.53
CA SER A 373 0.39 -21.87 15.42
C SER A 373 0.76 -21.28 16.80
N GLN A 374 1.72 -21.95 17.45
CA GLN A 374 2.56 -21.48 18.56
C GLN A 374 1.96 -20.51 19.60
N SER A 375 0.81 -20.85 20.17
CA SER A 375 0.67 -20.71 21.62
C SER A 375 1.55 -21.77 22.27
N GLN A 376 2.70 -21.37 22.84
CA GLN A 376 3.38 -22.23 23.81
C GLN A 376 2.34 -22.63 24.87
N GLU A 377 2.18 -23.93 25.11
CA GLU A 377 1.17 -24.47 26.00
C GLU A 377 1.32 -23.85 27.39
N LEU A 378 0.50 -22.84 27.67
CA LEU A 378 0.76 -21.90 28.75
C LEU A 378 0.74 -22.65 30.09
N GLY A 379 1.83 -22.57 30.84
CA GLY A 379 1.98 -23.30 32.10
C GLY A 379 2.30 -24.80 31.98
N LYS A 380 2.38 -25.39 30.78
CA LYS A 380 2.93 -26.76 30.61
C LYS A 380 4.46 -26.81 30.56
N TRP A 381 5.10 -25.69 30.25
CA TRP A 381 6.56 -25.53 30.20
C TRP A 381 6.99 -24.24 30.91
N ALA A 382 8.21 -24.23 31.45
CA ALA A 382 8.76 -23.04 32.10
C ALA A 382 9.12 -21.97 31.06
N PRO A 383 8.58 -20.74 31.13
CA PRO A 383 8.86 -19.71 30.13
C PRO A 383 10.26 -19.14 30.30
N GLN A 384 10.85 -18.66 29.19
CA GLN A 384 12.07 -17.86 29.24
C GLN A 384 11.76 -16.50 29.90
N TRP A 385 12.44 -16.18 31.00
CA TRP A 385 12.22 -14.91 31.70
C TRP A 385 12.91 -13.74 30.99
N VAL A 386 12.18 -12.64 30.81
CA VAL A 386 12.76 -11.39 30.33
C VAL A 386 13.65 -10.81 31.44
N ARG A 387 14.91 -10.55 31.11
CA ARG A 387 15.91 -10.04 32.08
C ARG A 387 15.56 -8.60 32.49
N ASP A 388 15.61 -8.31 33.79
CA ASP A 388 15.24 -6.98 34.37
C ASP A 388 15.91 -5.78 33.70
N LYS A 389 17.15 -5.93 33.23
CA LYS A 389 17.91 -4.86 32.55
C LYS A 389 17.36 -4.50 31.17
N LEU A 390 16.48 -5.31 30.59
CA LEU A 390 15.89 -5.09 29.27
C LEU A 390 14.55 -4.34 29.33
N VAL A 391 14.00 -4.10 30.53
CA VAL A 391 12.64 -3.56 30.72
C VAL A 391 12.60 -2.45 31.76
N THR A 392 12.10 -1.26 31.39
CA THR A 392 11.92 -0.11 32.28
C THR A 392 10.49 0.04 32.82
N MET A 393 9.51 -0.59 32.17
CA MET A 393 8.07 -0.44 32.48
C MET A 393 7.32 -1.78 32.59
N CYS A 394 6.17 -1.78 33.27
CA CYS A 394 5.34 -2.97 33.39
C CYS A 394 4.80 -3.42 32.03
N MET A 395 5.11 -4.65 31.59
CA MET A 395 4.67 -5.25 30.32
C MET A 395 3.16 -5.58 30.24
N ARG A 396 2.36 -5.06 31.19
CA ARG A 396 0.89 -5.17 31.20
C ARG A 396 0.23 -3.80 31.26
N CYS A 397 0.49 -3.01 32.30
CA CYS A 397 -0.10 -1.66 32.44
C CYS A 397 0.74 -0.51 31.85
N ARG A 398 1.91 -0.77 31.28
CA ARG A 398 2.82 0.21 30.63
C ARG A 398 3.36 1.33 31.55
N GLU A 399 3.09 1.26 32.84
CA GLU A 399 3.56 2.23 33.84
C GLU A 399 5.03 1.93 34.25
N PRO A 400 5.93 2.95 34.36
CA PRO A 400 7.35 2.76 34.69
C PRO A 400 7.61 2.12 36.05
N PHE A 401 8.60 1.23 36.13
CA PHE A 401 9.06 0.66 37.40
C PHE A 401 9.85 1.70 38.21
N ASN A 402 9.76 1.61 39.54
CA ASN A 402 10.59 2.38 40.47
C ASN A 402 10.88 1.55 41.74
N ALA A 403 11.96 1.88 42.46
CA ALA A 403 12.45 1.05 43.57
C ALA A 403 11.50 0.96 44.78
N ILE A 404 10.60 1.92 44.94
CA ILE A 404 9.82 2.13 46.17
C ILE A 404 8.38 1.62 46.00
N THR A 405 7.63 2.16 45.03
CA THR A 405 6.18 1.92 44.87
C THR A 405 5.81 0.97 43.74
N ARG A 406 6.71 0.71 42.78
CA ARG A 406 6.43 -0.19 41.64
C ARG A 406 7.64 -1.07 41.29
N ARG A 407 7.86 -2.10 42.12
CA ARG A 407 8.92 -3.11 41.93
C ARG A 407 8.59 -4.10 40.79
N ARG A 408 9.63 -4.77 40.29
CA ARG A 408 9.58 -5.78 39.23
C ARG A 408 9.22 -7.17 39.77
N HIS A 409 8.42 -7.92 39.03
CA HIS A 409 8.13 -9.34 39.29
C HIS A 409 7.96 -10.09 37.96
N HIS A 410 8.41 -11.35 37.88
CA HIS A 410 8.17 -12.19 36.70
C HIS A 410 6.85 -12.96 36.79
N CYS A 411 6.12 -12.99 35.67
CA CYS A 411 5.04 -13.95 35.46
C CYS A 411 5.64 -15.36 35.28
N ARG A 412 5.24 -16.34 36.10
CA ARG A 412 5.73 -17.72 35.96
C ARG A 412 5.15 -18.45 34.74
N ALA A 413 4.10 -17.93 34.10
CA ALA A 413 3.49 -18.53 32.92
C ALA A 413 4.05 -18.00 31.57
N CYS A 414 4.39 -16.71 31.49
CA CYS A 414 4.87 -16.08 30.24
C CYS A 414 6.23 -15.34 30.35
N GLY A 415 6.91 -15.38 31.51
CA GLY A 415 8.24 -14.78 31.68
C GLY A 415 8.31 -13.24 31.70
N TYR A 416 7.20 -12.54 31.41
CA TYR A 416 7.15 -11.07 31.35
C TYR A 416 7.42 -10.39 32.71
N VAL A 417 8.04 -9.22 32.66
CA VAL A 417 8.27 -8.36 33.83
C VAL A 417 7.05 -7.46 34.07
N VAL A 418 6.42 -7.64 35.23
CA VAL A 418 5.15 -7.03 35.60
C VAL A 418 5.19 -6.44 37.01
N CYS A 419 4.34 -5.45 37.29
CA CYS A 419 4.22 -4.89 38.64
C CYS A 419 3.31 -5.74 39.53
N ALA A 420 3.32 -5.49 40.84
CA ALA A 420 2.52 -6.22 41.82
C ALA A 420 1.04 -6.29 41.40
N ARG A 421 0.41 -5.13 41.14
CA ARG A 421 -1.00 -5.00 40.71
C ARG A 421 -1.36 -5.81 39.47
N CYS A 422 -0.44 -5.97 38.52
CA CYS A 422 -0.69 -6.75 37.30
C CYS A 422 -0.44 -8.25 37.48
N SER A 423 -0.07 -8.69 38.68
CA SER A 423 0.35 -10.07 38.99
C SER A 423 -0.03 -10.50 40.40
N GLU A 424 -1.16 -10.04 40.94
CA GLU A 424 -1.65 -10.42 42.27
C GLU A 424 -2.17 -11.87 42.29
N TYR A 425 -2.46 -12.40 41.11
CA TYR A 425 -3.05 -13.71 40.88
C TYR A 425 -2.05 -14.87 40.95
N ARG A 426 -2.57 -16.06 41.26
CA ARG A 426 -1.83 -17.32 41.20
C ARG A 426 -2.63 -18.37 40.44
N ALA A 427 -1.97 -19.11 39.57
CA ALA A 427 -2.54 -20.24 38.85
C ALA A 427 -1.64 -21.46 39.01
N GLU A 428 -2.22 -22.65 38.80
CA GLU A 428 -1.47 -23.90 38.74
C GLU A 428 -0.68 -23.96 37.43
N LEU A 429 0.56 -24.47 37.50
CA LEU A 429 1.42 -24.67 36.34
C LEU A 429 1.87 -26.13 36.33
N GLN A 430 1.59 -26.83 35.23
CA GLN A 430 1.83 -28.27 35.10
C GLN A 430 3.32 -28.61 35.18
N TYR A 431 4.20 -27.75 34.65
CA TYR A 431 5.66 -27.93 34.78
C TYR A 431 6.17 -27.80 36.23
N ASP A 432 5.38 -27.20 37.14
CA ASP A 432 5.75 -26.87 38.52
C ASP A 432 4.87 -27.61 39.53
N LYS A 433 4.59 -28.90 39.23
CA LYS A 433 3.81 -29.84 40.06
C LYS A 433 2.42 -29.33 40.44
N ASN A 434 1.76 -28.58 39.54
CA ASN A 434 0.48 -27.88 39.78
C ASN A 434 0.49 -26.93 40.99
N GLY A 435 1.66 -26.47 41.44
CA GLY A 435 1.72 -25.49 42.53
C GLY A 435 1.18 -24.12 42.10
N LEU A 436 0.45 -23.44 42.99
CA LEU A 436 -0.07 -22.08 42.74
C LEU A 436 1.08 -21.05 42.66
N LYS A 437 1.47 -20.65 41.44
CA LYS A 437 2.56 -19.69 41.18
C LYS A 437 2.04 -18.35 40.67
N ARG A 438 2.79 -17.28 40.94
CA ARG A 438 2.45 -15.90 40.54
C ARG A 438 2.38 -15.78 39.02
N VAL A 439 1.21 -15.37 38.52
CA VAL A 439 0.98 -15.13 37.09
C VAL A 439 0.42 -13.72 36.89
N CYS A 440 0.61 -13.16 35.69
CA CYS A 440 -0.03 -11.90 35.34
C CYS A 440 -1.53 -12.10 35.07
N VAL A 441 -2.32 -11.02 35.12
CA VAL A 441 -3.78 -11.05 34.94
C VAL A 441 -4.23 -11.84 33.71
N GLU A 442 -3.62 -11.60 32.55
CA GLU A 442 -3.94 -12.31 31.30
C GLU A 442 -3.67 -13.81 31.40
N CYS A 443 -2.51 -14.21 31.93
CA CYS A 443 -2.20 -15.63 32.12
C CYS A 443 -3.10 -16.29 33.18
N TYR A 444 -3.57 -15.57 34.20
CA TYR A 444 -4.53 -16.13 35.16
C TYR A 444 -5.87 -16.45 34.50
N VAL A 445 -6.40 -15.53 33.68
CA VAL A 445 -7.61 -15.75 32.90
C VAL A 445 -7.41 -16.91 31.92
N SER A 446 -6.29 -16.96 31.19
CA SER A 446 -5.98 -18.04 30.25
C SER A 446 -5.81 -19.42 30.90
N LEU A 447 -5.24 -19.50 32.10
CA LEU A 447 -4.97 -20.77 32.80
C LEU A 447 -6.16 -21.31 33.58
N THR A 448 -7.07 -20.44 34.03
CA THR A 448 -8.16 -20.83 34.95
C THR A 448 -9.56 -20.66 34.37
N GLY A 449 -9.70 -20.02 33.19
CA GLY A 449 -10.99 -19.70 32.59
C GLY A 449 -11.80 -18.64 33.36
N ASN A 450 -11.33 -18.18 34.52
CA ASN A 450 -12.05 -17.22 35.36
C ASN A 450 -12.07 -15.82 34.74
N LEU A 451 -13.23 -15.42 34.23
CA LEU A 451 -13.50 -14.06 33.77
C LEU A 451 -13.59 -13.11 34.97
N LEU A 452 -12.46 -12.47 35.31
CA LEU A 452 -12.44 -11.38 36.29
C LEU A 452 -13.13 -10.13 35.71
N PRO A 453 -13.79 -9.29 36.54
CA PRO A 453 -14.23 -7.96 36.13
C PRO A 453 -13.01 -7.13 35.74
N VAL A 454 -12.77 -6.99 34.43
CA VAL A 454 -11.65 -6.21 33.91
C VAL A 454 -11.98 -4.73 34.13
N GLU A 455 -11.35 -4.10 35.12
CA GLU A 455 -11.20 -2.65 35.14
C GLU A 455 -10.48 -2.25 33.85
N GLN A 456 -11.24 -1.77 32.86
CA GLN A 456 -10.72 -1.37 31.56
C GLN A 456 -9.81 -0.15 31.69
N HIS A 457 -8.56 -0.36 32.07
CA HIS A 457 -7.45 0.56 31.84
C HIS A 457 -7.08 0.56 30.34
N GLY A 458 -8.09 0.72 29.48
CA GLY A 458 -7.99 0.85 28.04
C GLY A 458 -7.44 2.21 27.64
N LYS A 459 -6.22 2.56 28.11
CA LYS A 459 -5.43 3.61 27.47
C LYS A 459 -5.18 3.15 26.03
N HIS A 460 -5.78 3.87 25.09
CA HIS A 460 -5.66 3.62 23.65
C HIS A 460 -4.17 3.58 23.26
N LYS A 461 -3.79 2.65 22.38
CA LYS A 461 -2.46 2.65 21.76
C LYS A 461 -2.25 3.96 20.99
N GLY A 462 -1.46 4.87 21.56
CA GLY A 462 -1.00 6.09 20.89
C GLY A 462 0.21 5.82 19.99
N ILE A 463 0.65 6.83 19.25
CA ILE A 463 1.77 6.76 18.28
C ILE A 463 3.11 6.25 18.87
N LEU A 464 3.26 6.28 20.19
CA LEU A 464 4.44 5.77 20.92
C LEU A 464 4.29 4.31 21.38
N GLU A 465 3.11 3.69 21.27
CA GLU A 465 2.81 2.34 21.81
C GLU A 465 3.09 1.23 20.79
N LYS A 466 4.30 1.33 20.20
CA LYS A 466 4.90 0.49 19.17
C LYS A 466 6.03 -0.30 19.89
N GLU A 467 6.07 -1.63 19.82
CA GLU A 467 6.94 -2.42 20.73
C GLU A 467 8.41 -2.42 20.27
N SER A 468 9.34 -2.17 21.20
CA SER A 468 10.76 -1.99 20.85
C SER A 468 11.40 -3.22 20.19
N ALA A 469 11.01 -4.43 20.63
CA ALA A 469 11.53 -5.69 20.09
C ALA A 469 11.02 -5.97 18.67
N GLU A 470 9.73 -5.73 18.42
CA GLU A 470 9.07 -5.86 17.10
C GLU A 470 9.77 -4.99 16.05
N ILE A 471 10.01 -3.72 16.39
CA ILE A 471 10.57 -2.73 15.46
C ILE A 471 12.08 -2.91 15.27
N SER A 472 12.81 -3.33 16.30
CA SER A 472 14.26 -3.54 16.18
C SER A 472 14.58 -4.63 15.16
N GLY A 473 13.73 -5.66 15.02
CA GLY A 473 13.87 -6.74 14.04
C GLY A 473 13.72 -6.32 12.57
N GLN A 474 13.13 -5.16 12.31
CA GLN A 474 12.96 -4.57 10.97
C GLN A 474 13.48 -3.13 10.92
N SER A 475 14.56 -2.83 11.64
CA SER A 475 15.13 -1.48 11.71
C SER A 475 16.13 -1.18 10.58
N LEU A 476 16.19 0.10 10.19
CA LEU A 476 17.28 0.67 9.40
C LEU A 476 18.52 0.83 10.28
N MET A 477 18.31 1.29 11.52
CA MET A 477 19.34 1.40 12.54
C MET A 477 18.71 1.27 13.94
N CYS A 478 19.31 0.44 14.80
CA CYS A 478 19.00 0.41 16.22
C CYS A 478 20.23 0.20 17.09
N SER A 479 20.35 0.94 18.20
CA SER A 479 21.37 0.72 19.24
C SER A 479 21.04 1.49 20.52
N PHE A 480 21.88 1.35 21.55
CA PHE A 480 21.91 2.35 22.61
C PHE A 480 22.56 3.64 22.10
N LEU A 481 22.02 4.78 22.52
CA LEU A 481 22.66 6.11 22.47
C LEU A 481 22.41 6.83 23.80
N GLN A 482 23.17 7.90 24.03
CA GLN A 482 23.01 8.81 25.15
C GLN A 482 22.47 10.16 24.65
N LEU A 483 21.32 10.60 25.18
CA LEU A 483 20.75 11.92 24.91
C LEU A 483 21.15 12.89 26.03
N MET A 484 21.77 14.01 25.65
CA MET A 484 22.08 15.08 26.58
C MET A 484 20.94 16.10 26.68
N ASP A 485 20.64 16.52 27.91
CA ASP A 485 19.70 17.61 28.20
C ASP A 485 20.19 18.95 27.62
N LYS A 486 19.26 19.89 27.41
CA LYS A 486 19.51 21.25 26.90
C LYS A 486 20.52 22.05 27.72
N ASN A 487 20.69 21.69 28.99
CA ASN A 487 21.66 22.30 29.91
C ASN A 487 23.03 21.60 29.93
N GLY A 488 23.25 20.56 29.12
CA GLY A 488 24.50 19.77 29.06
C GLY A 488 24.83 18.94 30.30
N LYS A 489 23.93 18.87 31.29
CA LYS A 489 24.15 18.23 32.61
C LYS A 489 23.41 16.91 32.82
N GLY A 490 22.27 16.71 32.16
CA GLY A 490 21.53 15.44 32.20
C GLY A 490 21.96 14.52 31.07
N ASN A 491 22.17 13.23 31.36
CA ASN A 491 22.52 12.20 30.38
C ASN A 491 21.54 11.02 30.52
N MET A 492 20.72 10.78 29.50
CA MET A 492 19.80 9.66 29.43
C MET A 492 20.29 8.64 28.39
N ARG A 493 20.77 7.48 28.85
CA ARG A 493 20.96 6.31 27.97
C ARG A 493 19.58 5.75 27.61
N GLY A 494 19.29 5.65 26.32
CA GLY A 494 18.08 5.04 25.79
C GLY A 494 18.40 4.06 24.67
N TRP A 495 17.40 3.29 24.24
CA TRP A 495 17.46 2.47 23.04
C TRP A 495 16.79 3.22 21.89
N PHE A 496 17.53 3.46 20.82
CA PHE A 496 17.16 4.32 19.71
C PHE A 496 16.90 3.45 18.48
N VAL A 497 15.83 3.72 17.75
CA VAL A 497 15.40 2.90 16.60
C VAL A 497 14.87 3.78 15.48
N ILE A 498 15.40 3.59 14.27
CA ILE A 498 14.78 4.03 13.01
C ILE A 498 14.21 2.77 12.33
N PRO A 499 12.88 2.63 12.20
CA PRO A 499 12.24 1.51 11.50
C PRO A 499 12.51 1.54 9.98
N ARG A 500 12.41 0.40 9.28
CA ARG A 500 12.38 0.38 7.80
C ARG A 500 11.01 0.73 7.21
N ASP A 501 9.93 0.46 7.94
CA ASP A 501 8.55 0.81 7.59
C ASP A 501 8.22 2.30 7.79
N ASP A 502 9.03 2.99 8.60
CA ASP A 502 8.88 4.42 8.91
C ASP A 502 10.27 5.07 9.12
N PRO A 503 11.11 5.13 8.06
CA PRO A 503 12.49 5.61 8.17
C PRO A 503 12.56 7.10 8.56
N LEU A 504 11.48 7.85 8.38
CA LEU A 504 11.42 9.28 8.68
C LEU A 504 11.27 9.59 10.18
N VAL A 505 11.23 8.58 11.07
CA VAL A 505 11.00 8.76 12.51
C VAL A 505 12.02 8.00 13.35
N LEU A 506 12.72 8.72 14.22
CA LEU A 506 13.58 8.16 15.26
C LEU A 506 12.81 7.97 16.56
N TYR A 507 12.60 6.72 16.98
CA TYR A 507 11.96 6.36 18.24
C TYR A 507 12.99 6.19 19.36
N ILE A 508 12.65 6.63 20.57
CA ILE A 508 13.51 6.58 21.75
C ILE A 508 12.81 5.81 22.87
N TYR A 509 13.38 4.67 23.27
CA TYR A 509 12.90 3.77 24.33
C TYR A 509 13.81 3.84 25.56
N GLY A 510 13.30 3.43 26.73
CA GLY A 510 14.13 3.26 27.93
C GLY A 510 15.04 2.02 27.83
N ALA A 511 14.53 0.93 27.25
CA ALA A 511 15.25 -0.31 27.02
C ALA A 511 14.67 -1.12 25.83
N PRO A 512 15.39 -2.11 25.27
CA PRO A 512 15.04 -2.79 24.01
C PRO A 512 13.80 -3.72 24.07
N GLN A 513 13.24 -3.97 25.25
CA GLN A 513 12.01 -4.76 25.45
C GLN A 513 10.88 -3.89 26.04
N ASP A 514 10.98 -2.57 25.95
CA ASP A 514 9.89 -1.67 26.34
C ASP A 514 8.77 -1.69 25.29
N VAL A 515 7.54 -1.90 25.76
CA VAL A 515 6.31 -1.97 24.92
C VAL A 515 5.78 -0.58 24.52
N LYS A 516 6.57 0.48 24.74
CA LYS A 516 6.23 1.88 24.45
C LYS A 516 7.49 2.75 24.40
N ALA A 517 7.60 3.59 23.37
CA ALA A 517 8.62 4.63 23.27
C ALA A 517 8.37 5.75 24.30
N TYR A 518 9.45 6.29 24.85
CA TYR A 518 9.42 7.49 25.70
C TYR A 518 9.07 8.74 24.87
N THR A 519 9.65 8.86 23.69
CA THR A 519 9.36 9.92 22.72
C THR A 519 9.78 9.50 21.30
N SER A 520 9.45 10.32 20.30
CA SER A 520 9.93 10.17 18.93
C SER A 520 10.36 11.53 18.35
N ILE A 521 11.28 11.50 17.37
CA ILE A 521 11.78 12.67 16.65
C ILE A 521 11.53 12.44 15.15
N PRO A 522 10.71 13.24 14.46
CA PRO A 522 10.60 13.18 13.01
C PRO A 522 11.89 13.73 12.39
N LEU A 523 12.57 12.94 11.56
CA LEU A 523 13.89 13.26 10.98
C LEU A 523 13.80 14.17 9.75
N LEU A 524 12.64 14.25 9.09
CA LEU A 524 12.46 15.06 7.88
C LEU A 524 12.82 16.54 8.11
N GLY A 525 13.83 17.01 7.40
CA GLY A 525 14.35 18.38 7.51
C GLY A 525 15.17 18.66 8.78
N TYR A 526 15.66 17.64 9.49
CA TYR A 526 16.77 17.79 10.42
C TYR A 526 18.09 17.66 9.67
N HIS A 527 19.07 18.47 10.05
CA HIS A 527 20.44 18.33 9.56
C HIS A 527 21.37 17.94 10.71
N ILE A 528 22.40 17.18 10.39
CA ILE A 528 23.41 16.76 11.36
C ILE A 528 24.48 17.83 11.48
N LYS A 529 24.92 18.09 12.70
CA LYS A 529 26.06 18.96 13.01
C LYS A 529 27.00 18.26 13.97
N GLU A 530 28.29 18.26 13.65
CA GLU A 530 29.34 17.95 14.61
C GLU A 530 29.77 19.23 15.33
N PRO A 531 29.59 19.33 16.66
CA PRO A 531 29.93 20.56 17.39
C PRO A 531 31.44 20.75 17.62
N TYR A 532 32.23 19.67 17.52
CA TYR A 532 33.69 19.69 17.69
C TYR A 532 34.32 18.64 16.78
N GLN A 533 35.29 19.02 15.95
CA GLN A 533 36.15 18.08 15.22
C GLN A 533 37.11 17.40 16.22
N ASN A 534 37.35 16.09 16.08
CA ASN A 534 38.12 15.25 17.01
C ASN A 534 37.64 15.27 18.47
N ASN A 535 36.36 14.93 18.69
CA ASN A 535 35.78 14.85 20.03
C ASN A 535 35.89 13.42 20.63
N PRO A 536 36.58 13.20 21.77
CA PRO A 536 36.72 11.89 22.41
C PRO A 536 35.42 11.32 23.02
N ARG A 537 34.28 11.99 22.83
CA ARG A 537 32.95 11.54 23.28
C ARG A 537 31.99 11.21 22.12
N HIS A 538 32.45 11.11 20.87
CA HIS A 538 31.62 10.67 19.73
C HIS A 538 30.26 11.41 19.63
N ILE A 539 30.30 12.75 19.76
CA ILE A 539 29.11 13.60 19.89
C ILE A 539 28.64 14.10 18.52
N PHE A 540 27.34 14.00 18.25
CA PHE A 540 26.69 14.60 17.08
C PHE A 540 25.37 15.29 17.48
N GLN A 541 24.91 16.25 16.67
CA GLN A 541 23.70 17.04 16.94
C GLN A 541 22.69 16.93 15.81
N LEU A 542 21.43 16.75 16.15
CA LEU A 542 20.29 16.88 15.24
C LEU A 542 19.72 18.29 15.37
N VAL A 543 19.77 19.08 14.30
CA VAL A 543 19.38 20.50 14.31
C VAL A 543 18.24 20.74 13.31
N GLN A 544 17.15 21.34 13.79
CA GLN A 544 16.07 21.88 12.96
C GLN A 544 15.55 23.20 13.55
N SER A 545 15.76 24.31 12.84
CA SER A 545 15.33 25.66 13.24
C SER A 545 15.81 26.07 14.64
N LYS A 546 14.98 25.92 15.69
CA LYS A 546 15.30 26.24 17.10
C LYS A 546 15.41 24.99 18.00
N GLN A 547 15.32 23.79 17.42
CA GLN A 547 15.43 22.51 18.14
C GLN A 547 16.79 21.89 17.87
N THR A 548 17.48 21.50 18.94
CA THR A 548 18.76 20.80 18.90
C THR A 548 18.71 19.64 19.88
N TYR A 549 18.93 18.43 19.40
CA TYR A 549 19.17 17.24 20.22
C TYR A 549 20.65 16.88 20.12
N THR A 550 21.32 16.71 21.26
CA THR A 550 22.73 16.30 21.26
C THR A 550 22.83 14.85 21.69
N LEU A 551 23.36 14.03 20.79
CA LEU A 551 23.48 12.58 20.92
C LEU A 551 24.96 12.19 21.06
N VAL A 552 25.19 11.12 21.81
CA VAL A 552 26.51 10.61 22.19
C VAL A 552 26.51 9.10 21.90
N ALA A 553 27.44 8.67 21.04
CA ALA A 553 27.63 7.25 20.69
C ALA A 553 28.71 6.60 21.56
N GLU A 554 28.67 5.27 21.65
CA GLU A 554 29.65 4.47 22.41
C GLU A 554 31.00 4.38 21.70
N THR A 555 31.01 4.36 20.36
CA THR A 555 32.22 4.36 19.51
C THR A 555 32.08 5.32 18.33
N GLU A 556 33.19 5.64 17.66
CA GLU A 556 33.18 6.51 16.48
C GLU A 556 32.50 5.83 15.28
N GLU A 557 32.68 4.52 15.08
CA GLU A 557 32.01 3.75 14.03
C GLU A 557 30.49 3.77 14.22
N LEU A 558 30.04 3.67 15.49
CA LEU A 558 28.62 3.76 15.84
C LEU A 558 28.06 5.16 15.57
N LYS A 559 28.81 6.23 15.88
CA LYS A 559 28.46 7.61 15.51
C LYS A 559 28.30 7.74 14.00
N GLN A 560 29.30 7.32 13.22
CA GLN A 560 29.27 7.45 11.75
C GLN A 560 28.08 6.69 11.13
N ARG A 561 27.78 5.48 11.62
CA ARG A 561 26.59 4.72 11.20
C ARG A 561 25.27 5.44 11.52
N TRP A 562 25.15 6.03 12.71
CA TRP A 562 23.97 6.82 13.06
C TRP A 562 23.84 8.09 12.22
N MET A 563 24.95 8.75 11.92
CA MET A 563 24.95 9.93 11.06
C MET A 563 24.47 9.59 9.64
N LYS A 564 25.05 8.57 8.99
CA LYS A 564 24.61 8.10 7.67
C LYS A 564 23.12 7.70 7.65
N ALA A 565 22.67 6.90 8.63
CA ALA A 565 21.29 6.45 8.70
C ALA A 565 20.29 7.61 8.86
N ILE A 566 20.62 8.62 9.68
CA ILE A 566 19.76 9.78 9.89
C ILE A 566 19.79 10.73 8.69
N GLU A 567 20.92 10.90 7.98
CA GLU A 567 20.97 11.72 6.77
C GLU A 567 20.13 11.13 5.62
N LEU A 568 20.23 9.81 5.39
CA LEU A 568 19.39 9.09 4.42
C LEU A 568 17.89 9.30 4.73
N SER A 569 17.54 9.12 6.01
CA SER A 569 16.19 9.34 6.54
C SER A 569 15.72 10.80 6.42
N ALA A 570 16.60 11.78 6.61
CA ALA A 570 16.25 13.19 6.57
C ALA A 570 16.09 13.74 5.14
N ARG A 571 16.75 13.12 4.15
CA ARG A 571 16.65 13.44 2.71
C ARG A 571 15.44 12.79 2.04
N GLY A 572 14.97 11.64 2.53
CA GLY A 572 13.78 10.96 2.01
C GLY A 572 14.02 9.59 1.37
N GLY A 573 15.22 9.00 1.53
CA GLY A 573 15.49 7.62 1.12
C GLY A 573 16.00 7.40 -0.30
N GLU A 574 16.42 8.46 -1.01
CA GLU A 574 17.18 8.31 -2.25
C GLU A 574 18.61 7.83 -1.91
N GLU A 575 18.94 6.60 -2.28
CA GLU A 575 20.33 6.14 -2.36
C GLU A 575 20.92 6.67 -3.69
N GLU A 576 21.99 7.46 -3.61
CA GLU A 576 22.78 7.82 -4.80
C GLU A 576 23.47 6.54 -5.31
N GLU A 577 23.23 6.17 -6.57
CA GLU A 577 24.00 5.12 -7.24
C GLU A 577 25.46 5.59 -7.32
N ASP A 578 26.34 4.98 -6.52
CA ASP A 578 27.79 5.23 -6.56
C ASP A 578 28.31 4.82 -7.94
N SER A 579 28.48 5.80 -8.83
CA SER A 579 29.11 5.62 -10.14
C SER A 579 30.60 5.34 -9.95
N CYS A 580 30.95 4.07 -9.76
CA CYS A 580 32.32 3.60 -9.65
C CYS A 580 32.70 2.85 -10.94
N ASP A 581 33.15 3.61 -11.94
CA ASP A 581 33.96 3.13 -13.06
C ASP A 581 34.64 4.34 -13.73
N ASP A 582 35.88 4.62 -13.35
CA ASP A 582 36.83 5.49 -14.08
C ASP A 582 38.27 5.34 -13.50
N LEU A 583 38.79 4.11 -13.47
CA LEU A 583 40.20 3.79 -13.20
C LEU A 583 40.67 2.50 -13.92
N GLU A 584 40.86 2.58 -15.24
CA GLU A 584 42.09 2.22 -16.00
C GLU A 584 41.84 2.19 -17.53
#